data_AF-A0A242LRA8-F1
#
_entry.id   AF-A0A242LRA8-F1
#
_cell.length_a   1.000
_cell.length_b   1.000
_cell.length_c   1.000
_cell.angle_alpha   90.00
_cell.angle_beta   90.00
_cell.angle_gamma   90.00
#
_symmetry.space_group_name_H-M   'P 1'
#
loop_
_entity.id
_entity.type
_entity.pdbx_description
1 polymer ?
#
loop_
_entity_poly.entity_id
_entity_poly.type
_entity_poly.pdbx_seq_one_letter_code
_entity_poly.pdbx_strand_id
1 'polypeptide(L)'
;MEIGETIEFLRKQKGLTIKDVCGKELSRQTFYKFVKGETSTSITNFSYILDKLCVEFDEFLLIQNGYEEKEYIKIMKSLKKLFESKNASKIS
;
A
#
# COMPACT_ATOMS: atom_id res chain seq x y z
N MET A 1 -5.84 -2.73 -5.28
CA MET A 1 -6.22 -3.84 -4.38
C MET A 1 -6.81 -3.25 -3.12
N GLU A 2 -7.76 -3.94 -2.49
CA GLU A 2 -8.21 -3.53 -1.16
C GLU A 2 -7.11 -3.77 -0.10
N ILE A 3 -7.20 -3.09 1.04
CA ILE A 3 -6.16 -3.17 2.10
C ILE A 3 -5.96 -4.63 2.55
N GLY A 4 -7.07 -5.34 2.82
CA GLY A 4 -7.03 -6.72 3.28
C GLY A 4 -6.44 -7.70 2.26
N GLU A 5 -6.73 -7.50 0.98
CA GLU A 5 -6.16 -8.28 -0.12
C GLU A 5 -4.64 -8.07 -0.22
N THR A 6 -4.19 -6.83 -0.03
CA THR A 6 -2.77 -6.47 -0.08
C THR A 6 -1.99 -7.12 1.06
N ILE A 7 -2.55 -7.13 2.28
CA ILE A 7 -2.00 -7.84 3.44
C ILE A 7 -1.89 -9.34 3.16
N GLU A 8 -2.95 -9.97 2.65
CA GLU A 8 -2.95 -11.39 2.34
C GLU A 8 -1.98 -11.76 1.22
N PHE A 9 -1.86 -10.90 0.21
CA PHE A 9 -0.87 -11.04 -0.86
C PHE A 9 0.56 -11.03 -0.29
N LEU A 10 0.92 -10.01 0.49
CA LEU A 10 2.23 -9.87 1.13
C LEU A 10 2.55 -11.06 2.06
N ARG A 11 1.58 -11.44 2.89
CA ARG A 11 1.71 -12.58 3.82
C ARG A 11 2.05 -13.86 3.08
N LYS A 12 1.30 -14.16 2.01
CA LYS A 12 1.51 -15.37 1.19
C LYS A 12 2.82 -15.33 0.43
N GLN A 13 3.18 -14.19 -0.14
CA GLN A 13 4.44 -14.00 -0.85
C GLN A 13 5.65 -14.28 0.06
N LYS A 14 5.56 -13.88 1.33
CA LYS A 14 6.60 -14.10 2.35
C LYS A 14 6.51 -15.46 3.06
N GLY A 15 5.57 -16.32 2.68
CA GLY A 15 5.39 -17.64 3.29
C GLY A 15 4.97 -17.61 4.76
N LEU A 16 4.44 -16.49 5.25
CA LEU A 16 4.06 -16.30 6.66
C LEU A 16 2.69 -16.92 6.92
N THR A 17 2.52 -17.61 8.04
CA THR A 17 1.19 -18.04 8.49
C THR A 17 0.45 -16.87 9.12
N ILE A 18 -0.88 -16.99 9.25
CA ILE A 18 -1.68 -15.98 9.98
C ILE A 18 -1.24 -15.91 11.43
N LYS A 19 -0.79 -17.03 12.02
CA LYS A 19 -0.25 -17.06 13.39
C LYS A 19 1.01 -16.20 13.50
N ASP A 20 1.88 -16.23 12.50
CA ASP A 20 3.13 -15.44 12.50
C ASP A 20 2.83 -13.94 12.44
N VAL A 21 1.84 -13.54 11.64
CA VAL A 21 1.40 -12.14 11.53
C VAL A 21 0.64 -11.67 12.77
N CYS A 22 -0.19 -12.52 13.36
CA CYS A 22 -0.98 -12.15 14.53
C CYS A 22 -0.15 -12.10 15.83
N GLY A 23 0.85 -12.97 15.94
CA GLY A 23 1.64 -13.12 17.15
C GLY A 23 0.78 -13.32 18.40
N LYS A 24 1.09 -12.57 19.46
CA LYS A 24 0.32 -12.53 20.71
C LYS A 24 -0.63 -11.33 20.80
N GLU A 25 -0.40 -10.31 19.98
CA GLU A 25 -1.05 -9.00 20.14
C GLU A 25 -2.36 -8.87 19.38
N LEU A 26 -2.55 -9.68 18.33
CA LEU A 26 -3.76 -9.66 17.53
C LEU A 26 -4.46 -11.01 17.57
N SER A 27 -5.77 -10.99 17.83
CA SER A 27 -6.57 -12.21 17.72
C SER A 27 -6.71 -12.60 16.25
N ARG A 28 -6.59 -13.91 15.96
CA ARG A 28 -6.79 -14.45 14.60
C ARG A 28 -8.17 -14.09 14.05
N GLN A 29 -9.20 -14.08 14.89
CA GLN A 29 -10.55 -13.74 14.47
C GLN A 29 -10.67 -12.27 14.05
N THR A 30 -10.05 -11.36 14.80
CA THR A 30 -9.99 -9.93 14.46
C THR A 30 -9.23 -9.71 13.15
N PHE A 31 -8.08 -10.36 12.99
CA PHE A 31 -7.31 -10.32 11.74
C PHE A 31 -8.15 -10.78 10.55
N TYR A 32 -8.85 -11.91 10.67
CA TYR A 32 -9.69 -12.45 9.61
C TYR A 32 -10.82 -11.50 9.20
N LYS A 33 -11.55 -10.95 10.18
CA LYS A 33 -12.61 -9.98 9.91
C LYS A 33 -12.06 -8.73 9.22
N PHE A 34 -10.89 -8.27 9.65
CA PHE A 34 -10.21 -7.12 9.04
C PHE A 34 -9.80 -7.37 7.60
N VAL A 35 -9.07 -8.46 7.30
CA VAL A 35 -8.60 -8.71 5.92
C VAL A 35 -9.73 -9.05 4.94
N LYS A 36 -10.90 -9.46 5.44
CA LYS A 36 -12.12 -9.63 4.65
C LYS A 36 -12.95 -8.36 4.49
N GLY A 37 -12.57 -7.26 5.15
CA GLY A 37 -13.33 -6.01 5.14
C GLY A 37 -14.61 -6.02 6.00
N GLU A 38 -14.77 -7.02 6.87
CA GLU A 38 -15.93 -7.12 7.77
C GLU A 38 -15.84 -6.14 8.96
N THR A 39 -14.62 -5.71 9.30
CA THR A 39 -14.37 -4.72 10.37
C THR A 39 -13.18 -3.83 10.03
N SER A 40 -13.19 -2.58 10.49
CA SER A 40 -11.97 -1.75 10.52
C SER A 40 -11.01 -2.22 11.61
N THR A 41 -9.74 -1.84 11.50
CA THR A 41 -8.73 -2.05 12.54
C THR A 41 -8.16 -0.71 12.99
N SER A 42 -7.52 -0.68 14.16
CA SER A 42 -6.81 0.52 14.63
C SER A 42 -5.49 0.72 13.89
N ILE A 43 -4.98 1.96 13.87
CA ILE A 43 -3.67 2.25 13.26
C ILE A 43 -2.52 1.50 13.97
N THR A 44 -2.64 1.27 15.27
CA THR A 44 -1.67 0.48 16.06
C THR A 44 -1.61 -0.97 15.58
N ASN A 45 -2.77 -1.61 15.40
CA ASN A 45 -2.84 -2.98 14.90
C ASN A 45 -2.37 -3.06 13.45
N PHE A 46 -2.72 -2.06 12.62
CA PHE A 46 -2.25 -2.00 11.24
C PHE A 46 -0.73 -1.89 11.16
N SER A 47 -0.13 -0.99 11.95
CA SER A 47 1.32 -0.81 12.04
C SER A 47 2.01 -2.09 12.52
N TYR A 48 1.42 -2.78 13.52
CA TYR A 48 1.91 -4.09 13.97
C TYR A 48 1.90 -5.14 12.86
N ILE A 49 0.82 -5.21 12.07
CA ILE A 49 0.74 -6.13 10.94
C ILE A 49 1.84 -5.82 9.91
N LEU A 50 2.06 -4.55 9.59
CA LEU A 50 3.12 -4.13 8.66
C LEU A 50 4.52 -4.50 9.16
N ASP A 51 4.79 -4.31 10.45
CA ASP A 51 6.05 -4.75 11.10
C ASP A 51 6.25 -6.25 10.94
N LYS A 52 5.21 -7.06 11.18
CA LYS A 52 5.27 -8.53 10.98
C LYS A 52 5.44 -8.95 9.53
N LEU A 53 4.99 -8.13 8.59
CA LEU A 53 5.21 -8.35 7.17
C LEU A 53 6.58 -7.81 6.72
N CYS A 54 7.32 -7.08 7.56
CA CYS A 54 8.53 -6.35 7.20
C CYS A 54 8.28 -5.48 5.95
N VAL A 55 7.27 -4.62 6.01
CA VAL A 55 6.87 -3.70 4.93
C VAL A 55 6.62 -2.32 5.52
N GLU A 56 7.26 -1.30 4.94
CA GLU A 56 7.02 0.09 5.31
C GLU A 56 5.68 0.60 4.77
N PHE A 57 5.08 1.60 5.41
CA PHE A 57 3.76 2.11 5.02
C PHE A 57 3.72 2.61 3.56
N ASP A 58 4.75 3.32 3.10
CA ASP A 58 4.82 3.80 1.72
C ASP A 58 4.96 2.67 0.70
N GLU A 59 5.72 1.62 1.04
CA GLU A 59 5.84 0.41 0.22
C GLU A 59 4.49 -0.30 0.14
N PHE A 60 3.79 -0.44 1.27
CA PHE A 60 2.45 -1.01 1.31
C PHE A 60 1.50 -0.26 0.36
N LEU A 61 1.48 1.07 0.39
CA LEU A 61 0.63 1.87 -0.48
C LEU A 61 0.99 1.71 -1.97
N LEU A 62 2.29 1.60 -2.28
CA LEU A 62 2.74 1.36 -3.65
C LEU A 62 2.22 0.01 -4.17
N ILE A 63 2.34 -1.05 -3.37
CA ILE A 63 1.87 -2.39 -3.70
C ILE A 63 0.34 -2.42 -3.82
N GLN A 64 -0.36 -1.78 -2.87
CA GLN A 64 -1.82 -1.68 -2.86
C GLN A 64 -2.34 -1.03 -4.15
N ASN A 65 -1.64 0.00 -4.64
CA ASN A 65 -1.94 0.70 -5.88
C ASN A 65 -1.45 -0.05 -7.13
N GLY A 66 -1.02 -1.32 -7.01
CA GLY A 66 -0.59 -2.13 -8.15
C GLY A 66 0.72 -1.64 -8.78
N TYR A 67 1.60 -1.00 -7.99
CA TYR A 67 2.82 -0.35 -8.46
C TYR A 67 2.56 0.76 -9.49
N GLU A 68 1.32 1.25 -9.58
CA GLU A 68 1.02 2.38 -10.43
C GLU A 68 1.60 3.67 -9.85
N GLU A 69 2.11 4.50 -10.75
CA GLU A 69 2.56 5.83 -10.42
C GLU A 69 1.41 6.65 -9.81
N LYS A 70 1.66 7.29 -8.67
CA LYS A 70 0.67 8.12 -7.97
C LYS A 70 0.17 9.21 -8.91
N GLU A 71 -1.15 9.46 -8.90
CA GLU A 71 -1.80 10.38 -9.84
C GLU A 71 -1.17 11.77 -9.86
N TYR A 72 -0.78 12.30 -8.69
CA TYR A 72 -0.11 13.60 -8.62
C TYR A 72 1.23 13.62 -9.38
N ILE A 73 1.95 12.50 -9.43
CA ILE A 73 3.19 12.41 -10.21
C ILE A 73 2.88 12.45 -11.71
N LYS A 74 1.80 11.76 -12.15
CA LYS A 74 1.33 11.83 -13.55
C LYS A 74 0.95 13.27 -13.93
N ILE A 75 0.24 13.97 -13.04
CA ILE A 75 -0.11 15.39 -13.20
C ILE A 75 1.16 16.26 -13.29
N MET A 76 2.10 16.11 -12.36
CA MET A 76 3.34 16.89 -12.33
C MET A 76 4.21 16.65 -13.56
N LYS A 77 4.29 15.41 -14.05
CA LYS A 77 4.96 15.08 -15.33
C LYS A 77 4.27 15.75 -16.51
N SER A 78 2.94 15.78 -16.53
CA SER A 78 2.17 16.43 -17.59
C SER A 78 2.36 17.95 -17.59
N LEU A 79 2.33 18.57 -16.41
CA LEU A 79 2.65 19.99 -16.23
C LEU A 79 4.07 20.31 -16.72
N LYS A 80 5.06 19.53 -16.29
CA LYS A 80 6.46 19.70 -16.72
C LYS A 80 6.58 19.67 -18.24
N LYS A 81 5.97 18.68 -18.91
CA LYS A 81 5.97 18.58 -20.38
C LYS A 81 5.32 19.79 -21.06
N LEU A 82 4.22 20.30 -20.52
CA LEU A 82 3.54 21.49 -21.05
C LEU A 82 4.40 22.76 -20.91
N PHE A 83 5.11 22.91 -19.78
CA PHE A 83 6.04 24.02 -19.60
C PHE A 83 7.24 23.94 -20.55
N GLU A 84 7.81 22.75 -20.73
CA GLU A 84 8.93 22.51 -21.65
C GLU A 84 8.53 22.80 -23.11
N SER A 85 7.36 22.35 -23.56
CA SER A 85 6.89 22.57 -24.93
C SER A 85 6.52 24.03 -25.23
N LYS A 86 5.96 24.75 -24.25
CA LYS A 86 5.64 26.19 -24.36
C LYS A 86 6.91 27.07 -24.38
N ASN A 87 7.99 26.61 -23.78
CA ASN A 87 9.28 27.31 -23.83
C ASN A 87 10.05 27.00 -25.13
N ALA A 88 9.98 25.78 -25.65
CA ALA A 88 10.61 25.44 -26.93
C ALA A 88 10.05 26.27 -28.11
N SER A 89 8.75 26.54 -28.11
CA SER A 89 8.05 27.36 -29.12
C SER A 89 8.31 28.87 -29.03
N LYS A 90 9.01 29.34 -27.99
CA LYS A 90 9.48 30.73 -27.87
C LYS A 90 10.92 30.94 -28.37
N ILE A 91 11.63 29.86 -28.70
CA ILE A 91 13.05 29.89 -29.07
C ILE A 91 13.22 29.63 -30.59
N SER A 92 12.15 29.25 -31.30
CA SER A 92 12.05 29.14 -32.77
C SER A 92 11.42 30.37 -33.39
#